data_AF-A0A7J5VZD8-F1
#
_entry.id   AF-A0A7J5VZD8-F1
#
_cell.length_a   1.000
_cell.length_b   1.000
_cell.length_c   1.000
_cell.angle_alpha   90.00
_cell.angle_beta   90.00
_cell.angle_gamma   90.00
#
_symmetry.space_group_name_H-M   'P 1'
#
loop_
_entity.id
_entity.type
_entity.pdbx_description
1 polymer ?
#
loop_
_entity_poly.entity_id
_entity_poly.type
_entity_poly.pdbx_seq_one_letter_code
_entity_poly.pdbx_strand_id
1 'polypeptide(L)'
;MKYILVSLVLILLVSFSAPNPSNEFDTKLYRKHFTEQERLELFKIVSFVDSIVLSQNRFSEIDKAYQYYYDSICELYESSFEVYPSIDEEEKLKFLFNLDTELFNKIWSKQIPRFVRTNDTILYSPVNFYFIDIYNNGEYVKLLKKLGKTNRYYKQVHKDILLTGAFSPIFYGGFFDQYYNFDFDYINDRLFFSIVLLTTEEPIETKVKRYITSGAAHNN
;
A
#
# COMPACT_ATOMS: atom_id res chain seq x y z
N MET A 1 -11.53 11.13 -45.21
CA MET A 1 -11.24 11.38 -43.78
C MET A 1 -12.49 11.78 -43.01
N LYS A 2 -13.49 10.88 -42.90
CA LYS A 2 -14.71 11.11 -42.08
C LYS A 2 -15.11 9.92 -41.21
N TYR A 3 -14.44 8.77 -41.35
CA TYR A 3 -14.74 7.57 -40.57
C TYR A 3 -13.74 7.28 -39.43
N ILE A 4 -12.59 7.98 -39.40
CA ILE A 4 -11.59 7.82 -38.33
C ILE A 4 -12.01 8.59 -37.05
N LEU A 5 -12.83 9.65 -37.18
CA LEU A 5 -13.30 10.42 -36.04
C LEU A 5 -14.44 9.74 -35.26
N VAL A 6 -15.15 8.78 -35.86
CA VAL A 6 -16.26 8.08 -35.19
C VAL A 6 -15.75 6.92 -34.31
N SER A 7 -14.60 6.32 -34.66
CA SER A 7 -14.00 5.25 -33.84
C SER A 7 -13.36 5.77 -32.55
N LEU A 8 -12.98 7.04 -32.46
CA LEU A 8 -12.38 7.61 -31.24
C LEU A 8 -13.42 8.04 -30.19
N VAL A 9 -14.69 8.20 -30.58
CA VAL A 9 -15.78 8.54 -29.64
C VAL A 9 -16.39 7.28 -29.01
N LEU A 10 -16.28 6.11 -29.65
CA LEU A 10 -16.81 4.85 -29.09
C LEU A 10 -15.94 4.26 -27.96
N ILE A 11 -14.66 4.63 -27.87
CA ILE A 11 -13.76 4.14 -26.81
C ILE A 11 -13.96 4.91 -25.49
N LEU A 12 -14.55 6.11 -25.55
CA LEU A 12 -14.88 6.92 -24.37
C LEU A 12 -16.26 6.60 -23.75
N LEU A 13 -17.02 5.68 -24.33
CA LEU A 13 -18.35 5.27 -23.85
C LEU A 13 -18.39 3.86 -23.25
N VAL A 14 -17.24 3.16 -23.16
CA VAL A 14 -17.07 2.08 -22.18
C VAL A 14 -16.73 2.71 -20.83
N SER A 15 -17.65 3.56 -20.36
CA SER A 15 -17.82 3.78 -18.94
C SER A 15 -18.09 2.39 -18.38
N PHE A 16 -17.10 1.84 -17.68
CA PHE A 16 -17.24 0.66 -16.85
C PHE A 16 -18.53 0.83 -16.04
N SER A 17 -19.60 0.19 -16.52
CA SER A 17 -20.70 -0.22 -15.67
C SER A 17 -20.17 -1.45 -14.92
N ALA A 18 -19.16 -1.22 -14.08
CA ALA A 18 -18.80 -2.20 -13.09
C ALA A 18 -20.07 -2.40 -12.26
N PRO A 19 -20.56 -3.64 -12.08
CA PRO A 19 -21.64 -3.88 -11.12
C PRO A 19 -21.19 -3.23 -9.83
N ASN A 20 -22.01 -2.33 -9.28
CA ASN A 20 -21.71 -1.62 -8.03
C ASN A 20 -21.24 -2.70 -7.04
N PRO A 21 -19.93 -2.85 -6.79
CA PRO A 21 -19.44 -4.02 -6.11
C PRO A 21 -20.09 -3.93 -4.76
N SER A 22 -20.90 -4.93 -4.40
CA SER A 22 -21.43 -5.04 -3.05
C SER A 22 -20.24 -4.83 -2.14
N ASN A 23 -20.20 -3.68 -1.41
CA ASN A 23 -18.99 -3.24 -0.74
C ASN A 23 -18.48 -4.44 0.08
N GLU A 24 -17.37 -5.06 -0.35
CA GLU A 24 -16.91 -6.33 0.22
C GLU A 24 -16.52 -6.16 1.70
N PHE A 25 -16.30 -4.91 2.11
CA PHE A 25 -16.10 -4.52 3.49
C PHE A 25 -17.40 -4.42 4.29
N ASP A 26 -18.59 -4.54 3.70
CA ASP A 26 -19.86 -4.41 4.42
C ASP A 26 -20.25 -5.66 5.23
N THR A 27 -19.28 -6.18 5.99
CA THR A 27 -19.45 -7.32 6.88
C THR A 27 -19.49 -6.87 8.34
N LYS A 28 -20.02 -7.73 9.21
CA LYS A 28 -20.02 -7.50 10.67
C LYS A 28 -18.61 -7.27 11.24
N LEU A 29 -17.59 -7.85 10.61
CA LEU A 29 -16.20 -7.68 11.02
C LEU A 29 -15.76 -6.22 10.86
N TYR A 30 -15.88 -5.68 9.65
CA TYR A 30 -15.43 -4.32 9.34
C TYR A 30 -16.32 -3.24 9.94
N ARG A 31 -17.64 -3.43 10.00
CA ARG A 31 -18.57 -2.49 10.67
C ARG A 31 -18.23 -2.23 12.15
N LYS A 32 -17.46 -3.11 12.79
CA LYS A 32 -16.98 -2.93 14.16
C LYS A 32 -15.83 -1.94 14.29
N HIS A 33 -15.07 -1.74 13.21
CA HIS A 33 -13.82 -0.99 13.19
C HIS A 33 -13.93 0.29 12.35
N PHE A 34 -14.80 0.27 11.34
CA PHE A 34 -14.90 1.31 10.32
C PHE A 34 -16.35 1.74 10.10
N THR A 35 -16.58 3.04 9.96
CA THR A 35 -17.84 3.66 9.53
C THR A 35 -18.14 3.27 8.08
N GLU A 36 -19.35 3.57 7.60
CA GLU A 36 -19.70 3.29 6.21
C GLU A 36 -18.79 4.02 5.21
N GLN A 37 -18.53 5.31 5.45
CA GLN A 37 -17.62 6.09 4.62
C GLN A 37 -16.21 5.52 4.62
N GLU A 38 -15.68 5.17 5.80
CA GLU A 38 -14.35 4.56 5.92
C GLU A 38 -14.26 3.23 5.17
N ARG A 39 -15.33 2.43 5.14
CA ARG A 39 -15.36 1.19 4.37
C ARG A 39 -15.35 1.43 2.86
N LEU A 40 -15.96 2.51 2.38
CA LEU A 40 -15.84 2.91 0.97
C LEU A 40 -14.41 3.38 0.64
N GLU A 41 -13.76 4.08 1.57
CA GLU A 41 -12.36 4.47 1.43
C GLU A 41 -11.39 3.26 1.50
N LEU A 42 -11.67 2.23 2.31
CA LEU A 42 -10.95 0.95 2.27
C LEU A 42 -11.05 0.28 0.89
N PHE A 43 -12.23 0.36 0.25
CA PHE A 43 -12.40 -0.11 -1.11
C PHE A 43 -11.56 0.67 -2.12
N LYS A 44 -11.39 1.98 -1.93
CA LYS A 44 -10.48 2.78 -2.77
C LYS A 44 -9.02 2.36 -2.61
N ILE A 45 -8.58 2.01 -1.39
CA ILE A 45 -7.23 1.49 -1.14
C ILE A 45 -6.98 0.22 -1.96
N VAL A 46 -7.89 -0.75 -1.88
CA VAL A 46 -7.76 -1.99 -2.67
C VAL A 46 -7.85 -1.70 -4.16
N SER A 47 -8.81 -0.88 -4.59
CA SER A 47 -9.00 -0.54 -6.02
C SER A 47 -7.79 0.16 -6.64
N PHE A 48 -7.08 0.98 -5.87
CA PHE A 48 -5.86 1.65 -6.31
C PHE A 48 -4.74 0.63 -6.56
N VAL A 49 -4.60 -0.37 -5.69
CA VAL A 49 -3.59 -1.42 -5.89
C VAL A 49 -4.04 -2.42 -6.96
N ASP A 50 -5.32 -2.78 -7.02
CA ASP A 50 -5.91 -3.61 -8.07
C ASP A 50 -5.57 -3.01 -9.45
N SER A 51 -5.70 -1.68 -9.64
CA SER A 51 -5.42 -1.02 -10.92
C SER A 51 -3.94 -1.10 -11.31
N ILE A 52 -3.03 -0.91 -10.35
CA ILE A 52 -1.59 -1.03 -10.56
C ILE A 52 -1.26 -2.47 -10.96
N VAL A 53 -1.69 -3.43 -10.13
CA VAL A 53 -1.46 -4.86 -10.34
C VAL A 53 -1.95 -5.26 -11.72
N LEU A 54 -3.22 -5.00 -12.07
CA LEU A 54 -3.81 -5.36 -13.36
C LEU A 54 -3.14 -4.65 -14.55
N SER A 55 -2.64 -3.43 -14.38
CA SER A 55 -1.97 -2.68 -15.46
C SER A 55 -0.57 -3.22 -15.80
N GLN A 56 0.08 -3.88 -14.85
CA GLN A 56 1.47 -4.33 -14.98
C GLN A 56 1.59 -5.79 -15.42
N ASN A 57 0.49 -6.45 -15.76
CA ASN A 57 0.54 -7.83 -16.20
C ASN A 57 -0.47 -8.15 -17.31
N ARG A 58 -0.40 -9.39 -17.79
CA ARG A 58 -1.23 -9.91 -18.89
C ARG A 58 -2.53 -10.59 -18.43
N PHE A 59 -2.74 -10.70 -17.12
CA PHE A 59 -3.83 -11.45 -16.52
C PHE A 59 -5.00 -10.52 -16.23
N SER A 60 -6.20 -10.91 -16.65
CA SER A 60 -7.44 -10.23 -16.29
C SER A 60 -8.07 -10.79 -15.00
N GLU A 61 -7.62 -11.97 -14.55
CA GLU A 61 -8.06 -12.62 -13.32
C GLU A 61 -7.29 -12.02 -12.14
N ILE A 62 -8.00 -11.48 -11.15
CA ILE A 62 -7.37 -10.70 -10.07
C ILE A 62 -6.38 -11.52 -9.26
N ASP A 63 -6.70 -12.78 -8.94
CA ASP A 63 -5.82 -13.64 -8.16
C ASP A 63 -4.49 -13.91 -8.87
N LYS A 64 -4.55 -14.30 -10.15
CA LYS A 64 -3.35 -14.51 -10.98
C LYS A 64 -2.53 -13.24 -11.18
N ALA A 65 -3.22 -12.11 -11.32
CA ALA A 65 -2.59 -10.81 -11.49
C ALA A 65 -1.77 -10.43 -10.24
N TYR A 66 -2.35 -10.59 -9.05
CA TYR A 66 -1.64 -10.37 -7.79
C TYR A 66 -0.51 -11.37 -7.56
N GLN A 67 -0.73 -12.66 -7.81
CA GLN A 67 0.31 -13.66 -7.65
C GLN A 67 1.52 -13.34 -8.53
N TYR A 68 1.29 -13.04 -9.82
CA TYR A 68 2.36 -12.64 -10.73
C TYR A 68 3.10 -11.38 -10.29
N TYR A 69 2.35 -10.38 -9.81
CA TYR A 69 2.93 -9.13 -9.31
C TYR A 69 3.77 -9.36 -8.04
N TYR A 70 3.26 -10.17 -7.11
CA TYR A 70 3.97 -10.55 -5.88
C TYR A 70 5.24 -11.33 -6.19
N ASP A 71 5.18 -12.33 -7.07
CA ASP A 71 6.34 -13.09 -7.54
C ASP A 71 7.39 -12.15 -8.14
N SER A 72 6.98 -11.19 -8.96
CA SER A 72 7.89 -10.21 -9.57
C SER A 72 8.60 -9.32 -8.53
N ILE A 73 7.91 -8.93 -7.46
CA ILE A 73 8.52 -8.18 -6.36
C ILE A 73 9.52 -9.05 -5.59
N CYS A 74 9.17 -10.31 -5.31
CA CYS A 74 10.05 -11.26 -4.63
C CYS A 74 11.33 -11.51 -5.45
N GLU A 75 11.21 -11.77 -6.75
CA GLU A 75 12.35 -11.95 -7.67
C GLU A 75 13.27 -10.72 -7.68
N LEU A 76 12.69 -9.51 -7.70
CA LEU A 76 13.47 -8.28 -7.63
C LEU A 76 14.23 -8.17 -6.32
N TYR A 77 13.57 -8.47 -5.19
CA TYR A 77 14.21 -8.47 -3.87
C TYR A 77 15.33 -9.51 -3.77
N GLU A 78 15.13 -10.73 -4.27
CA GLU A 78 16.18 -11.76 -4.29
C GLU A 78 17.41 -11.34 -5.09
N SER A 79 17.22 -10.57 -6.17
CA SER A 79 18.31 -10.12 -7.04
C SER A 79 19.14 -8.97 -6.47
N SER A 80 18.54 -8.11 -5.64
CA SER A 80 19.16 -6.86 -5.16
C SER A 80 19.40 -6.84 -3.65
N PHE A 81 18.67 -7.66 -2.90
CA PHE A 81 18.48 -7.56 -1.44
C PHE A 81 17.96 -6.20 -0.97
N GLU A 82 17.45 -5.38 -1.88
CA GLU A 82 16.88 -4.07 -1.62
C GLU A 82 15.36 -4.10 -1.81
N VAL A 83 14.65 -3.53 -0.86
CA VAL A 83 13.21 -3.30 -0.98
C VAL A 83 13.01 -2.06 -1.86
N TYR A 84 12.66 -2.29 -3.12
CA TYR A 84 12.26 -1.22 -4.02
C TYR A 84 10.76 -0.95 -3.88
N PRO A 85 10.32 0.32 -3.91
CA PRO A 85 8.90 0.63 -4.04
C PRO A 85 8.37 -0.02 -5.32
N SER A 86 7.36 -0.87 -5.16
CA SER A 86 6.66 -1.45 -6.30
C SER A 86 5.67 -0.46 -6.95
N ILE A 87 5.35 0.62 -6.24
CA ILE A 87 4.50 1.72 -6.66
C ILE A 87 5.37 2.98 -6.74
N ASP A 88 5.16 3.79 -7.78
CA ASP A 88 5.80 5.10 -7.88
C ASP A 88 5.54 5.92 -6.61
N GLU A 89 6.60 6.49 -6.03
CA GLU A 89 6.53 7.15 -4.72
C GLU A 89 5.65 8.41 -4.76
N GLU A 90 5.68 9.18 -5.85
CA GLU A 90 4.86 10.39 -5.97
C GLU A 90 3.38 10.02 -6.10
N GLU A 91 3.07 9.03 -6.94
CA GLU A 91 1.71 8.50 -7.10
C GLU A 91 1.17 7.93 -5.79
N LYS A 92 1.97 7.12 -5.07
CA LYS A 92 1.64 6.55 -3.76
C LYS A 92 1.31 7.64 -2.74
N LEU A 93 2.15 8.66 -2.63
CA LEU A 93 1.97 9.75 -1.66
C LEU A 93 0.77 10.62 -2.00
N LYS A 94 0.56 10.92 -3.28
CA LYS A 94 -0.62 11.63 -3.75
C LYS A 94 -1.89 10.85 -3.44
N PHE A 95 -1.89 9.53 -3.62
CA PHE A 95 -3.01 8.69 -3.26
C PHE A 95 -3.27 8.73 -1.74
N LEU A 96 -2.26 8.42 -0.92
CA LEU A 96 -2.39 8.36 0.54
C LEU A 96 -2.87 9.67 1.17
N PHE A 97 -2.39 10.82 0.68
CA PHE A 97 -2.79 12.12 1.23
C PHE A 97 -4.13 12.65 0.71
N ASN A 98 -4.71 12.01 -0.30
CA ASN A 98 -6.08 12.28 -0.72
C ASN A 98 -7.12 11.39 -0.04
N LEU A 99 -6.69 10.42 0.79
CA LEU A 99 -7.60 9.62 1.61
C LEU A 99 -8.25 10.47 2.71
N ASP A 100 -9.41 10.00 3.17
CA ASP A 100 -10.01 10.52 4.40
C ASP A 100 -9.01 10.48 5.57
N THR A 101 -8.89 11.59 6.29
CA THR A 101 -7.88 11.76 7.35
C THR A 101 -8.17 10.87 8.56
N GLU A 102 -9.44 10.60 8.88
CA GLU A 102 -9.79 9.69 9.97
C GLU A 102 -9.41 8.25 9.61
N LEU A 103 -9.72 7.81 8.38
CA LEU A 103 -9.28 6.50 7.91
C LEU A 103 -7.75 6.40 7.88
N PHE A 104 -7.06 7.41 7.34
CA PHE A 104 -5.60 7.41 7.29
C PHE A 104 -5.02 7.18 8.68
N ASN A 105 -5.48 7.92 9.69
CA ASN A 105 -5.00 7.78 11.08
C ASN A 105 -5.46 6.49 11.78
N LYS A 106 -6.41 5.74 11.21
CA LYS A 106 -6.78 4.40 11.68
C LYS A 106 -5.87 3.30 11.17
N ILE A 107 -5.14 3.55 10.09
CA ILE A 107 -4.26 2.57 9.44
C ILE A 107 -2.79 2.97 9.61
N TRP A 108 -2.45 4.21 9.27
CA TRP A 108 -1.08 4.72 9.21
C TRP A 108 -0.82 5.86 10.19
N SER A 109 0.45 6.12 10.42
CA SER A 109 0.97 7.30 11.09
C SER A 109 1.98 7.99 10.19
N LYS A 110 1.95 9.32 10.17
CA LYS A 110 2.94 10.15 9.48
C LYS A 110 3.94 10.70 10.50
N GLN A 111 5.21 10.42 10.30
CA GLN A 111 6.29 10.84 11.22
C GLN A 111 7.26 11.75 10.49
N ILE A 112 7.64 12.87 11.11
CA ILE A 112 8.70 13.76 10.60
C ILE A 112 9.95 13.52 11.46
N PRO A 113 11.04 13.01 10.88
CA PRO A 113 12.26 12.73 11.63
C PRO A 113 12.95 14.02 12.05
N ARG A 114 13.56 14.02 13.24
CA ARG A 114 14.42 15.14 13.69
C ARG A 114 15.75 15.18 12.98
N PHE A 115 16.26 14.02 12.57
CA PHE A 115 17.44 13.92 11.72
C PHE A 115 17.32 12.69 10.85
N VAL A 116 17.91 12.75 9.67
CA VAL A 116 18.04 11.63 8.75
C VAL A 116 19.52 11.47 8.44
N ARG A 117 20.04 10.26 8.62
CA ARG A 117 21.43 9.94 8.35
C ARG A 117 21.50 8.95 7.20
N THR A 118 22.28 9.30 6.18
CA THR A 118 22.76 8.41 5.13
C THR A 118 24.25 8.13 5.34
N ASN A 119 24.85 7.40 4.41
CA ASN A 119 26.27 7.10 4.46
C ASN A 119 27.15 8.36 4.41
N ASP A 120 26.74 9.38 3.66
CA ASP A 120 27.51 10.59 3.38
C ASP A 120 26.90 11.88 3.93
N THR A 121 25.63 11.85 4.34
CA THR A 121 24.85 13.06 4.64
C THR A 121 24.09 12.92 5.95
N ILE A 122 23.98 14.02 6.70
CA ILE A 122 23.05 14.14 7.81
C ILE A 122 22.15 15.34 7.55
N LEU A 123 20.85 15.10 7.40
CA LEU A 123 19.84 16.14 7.35
C LEU A 123 19.33 16.40 8.75
N TYR A 124 19.36 17.65 9.20
CA TYR A 124 18.78 18.08 10.47
C TYR A 124 17.43 18.74 10.22
N SER A 125 16.40 18.27 10.94
CA SER A 125 15.01 18.75 10.86
C SER A 125 14.52 18.99 9.42
N PRO A 126 14.64 18.00 8.50
CA PRO A 126 14.25 18.19 7.11
C PRO A 126 12.75 18.47 6.99
N VAL A 127 12.40 19.61 6.41
CA VAL A 127 11.01 20.08 6.27
C VAL A 127 10.31 19.27 5.18
N ASN A 128 9.08 18.83 5.40
CA ASN A 128 8.33 17.99 4.45
C ASN A 128 9.01 16.65 4.13
N PHE A 129 10.01 16.24 4.92
CA PHE A 129 10.52 14.88 4.91
C PHE A 129 9.74 14.08 5.96
N TYR A 130 9.06 13.04 5.54
CA TYR A 130 8.25 12.24 6.44
C TYR A 130 8.34 10.76 6.09
N PHE A 131 8.04 9.92 7.06
CA PHE A 131 7.83 8.49 6.91
C PHE A 131 6.37 8.17 7.18
N ILE A 132 5.82 7.26 6.41
CA ILE A 132 4.51 6.67 6.62
C ILE A 132 4.73 5.24 7.10
N ASP A 133 4.20 4.93 8.27
CA ASP A 133 4.28 3.59 8.85
C ASP A 133 2.92 3.18 9.42
N ILE A 134 2.73 1.89 9.66
CA ILE A 134 1.50 1.40 10.26
C ILE A 134 1.31 1.99 11.66
N TYR A 135 0.09 2.43 11.97
CA TYR A 135 -0.23 2.89 13.31
C TYR A 135 -0.56 1.69 14.20
N ASN A 136 0.39 1.29 15.05
CA ASN A 136 0.26 0.12 15.93
C ASN A 136 -0.96 0.13 16.87
N ASN A 137 -1.47 1.31 17.23
CA ASN A 137 -2.67 1.49 18.04
C ASN A 137 -3.95 1.73 17.21
N GLY A 138 -3.84 1.72 15.89
CA GLY A 138 -4.91 1.98 14.93
C GLY A 138 -5.97 0.87 14.87
N GLU A 139 -7.11 1.20 14.26
CA GLU A 139 -8.20 0.23 14.07
C GLU A 139 -7.82 -0.90 13.12
N TYR A 140 -6.92 -0.66 12.17
CA TYR A 140 -6.45 -1.72 11.28
C TYR A 140 -5.69 -2.82 12.02
N VAL A 141 -4.82 -2.46 12.96
CA VAL A 141 -4.11 -3.47 13.78
C VAL A 141 -5.09 -4.24 14.67
N LYS A 142 -6.15 -3.59 15.16
CA LYS A 142 -7.24 -4.27 15.87
C LYS A 142 -8.04 -5.20 14.95
N LEU A 143 -8.21 -4.87 13.68
CA LEU A 143 -8.78 -5.76 12.67
C LEU A 143 -7.89 -7.00 12.45
N LEU A 144 -6.57 -6.83 12.30
CA LEU A 144 -5.62 -7.95 12.18
C LEU A 144 -5.74 -8.92 13.37
N LYS A 145 -5.94 -8.40 14.60
CA LYS A 145 -6.23 -9.23 15.78
C LYS A 145 -7.48 -10.09 15.63
N LYS A 146 -8.53 -9.57 14.97
CA LYS A 146 -9.78 -10.30 14.74
C LYS A 146 -9.62 -11.36 13.67
N LEU A 147 -8.98 -11.01 12.55
CA LEU A 147 -8.64 -11.95 11.48
C LEU A 147 -7.71 -13.08 12.00
N GLY A 148 -6.78 -12.72 12.90
CA GLY A 148 -5.87 -13.65 13.56
C GLY A 148 -6.51 -14.69 14.48
N LYS A 149 -7.83 -14.60 14.74
CA LYS A 149 -8.55 -15.63 15.49
C LYS A 149 -8.72 -16.92 14.69
N THR A 150 -8.79 -16.81 13.37
CA THR A 150 -9.07 -17.93 12.46
C THR A 150 -7.93 -18.15 11.46
N ASN A 151 -7.04 -17.17 11.26
CA ASN A 151 -5.88 -17.31 10.39
C ASN A 151 -4.58 -17.07 11.17
N ARG A 152 -3.68 -18.05 11.14
CA ARG A 152 -2.40 -18.02 11.89
C ARG A 152 -1.46 -16.93 11.39
N TYR A 153 -1.55 -16.59 10.12
CA TYR A 153 -0.77 -15.53 9.48
C TYR A 153 -1.05 -14.17 10.12
N TYR A 154 -2.30 -13.68 10.05
CA TYR A 154 -2.66 -12.39 10.65
C TYR A 154 -2.40 -12.33 12.16
N LYS A 155 -2.50 -13.47 12.85
CA LYS A 155 -2.13 -13.56 14.27
C LYS A 155 -0.67 -13.24 14.50
N GLN A 156 0.21 -13.78 13.65
CA GLN A 156 1.65 -13.56 13.73
C GLN A 156 1.98 -12.10 13.40
N VAL A 157 1.45 -11.57 12.29
CA VAL A 157 1.67 -10.17 11.90
C VAL A 157 1.20 -9.19 12.97
N HIS A 158 0.00 -9.37 13.51
CA HIS A 158 -0.51 -8.54 14.62
C HIS A 158 0.42 -8.59 15.84
N LYS A 159 0.94 -9.78 16.19
CA LYS A 159 1.87 -9.92 17.32
C LYS A 159 3.17 -9.16 17.04
N ASP A 160 3.70 -9.25 15.84
CA ASP A 160 4.97 -8.62 15.47
C ASP A 160 4.86 -7.09 15.43
N ILE A 161 3.72 -6.56 14.95
CA ILE A 161 3.42 -5.11 15.02
C ILE A 161 3.32 -4.64 16.47
N LEU A 162 2.68 -5.39 17.36
CA LEU A 162 2.60 -5.00 18.78
C LEU A 162 3.96 -5.03 19.48
N LEU A 163 4.87 -5.92 19.06
CA LEU A 163 6.21 -6.04 19.64
C LEU A 163 7.17 -4.96 19.14
N THR A 164 7.09 -4.62 17.86
CA THR A 164 8.07 -3.73 17.20
C THR A 164 7.54 -2.32 16.96
N GLY A 165 6.23 -2.12 17.04
CA GLY A 165 5.55 -0.87 16.71
C GLY A 165 5.26 -0.68 15.23
N ALA A 166 5.74 -1.57 14.35
CA ALA A 166 5.69 -1.44 12.90
C ALA A 166 5.70 -2.80 12.18
N PHE A 167 5.77 -2.81 10.85
CA PHE A 167 6.21 -4.01 10.15
C PHE A 167 7.71 -4.24 10.41
N SER A 168 8.06 -5.39 10.98
CA SER A 168 9.44 -5.70 11.36
C SER A 168 10.28 -6.13 10.16
N PRO A 169 11.63 -6.03 10.23
CA PRO A 169 12.51 -6.62 9.21
C PRO A 169 12.27 -8.12 9.00
N ILE A 170 11.92 -8.85 10.07
CA ILE A 170 11.58 -10.27 9.99
C ILE A 170 10.29 -10.49 9.20
N PHE A 171 9.29 -9.61 9.38
CA PHE A 171 8.06 -9.65 8.59
C PHE A 171 8.38 -9.44 7.11
N TYR A 172 9.16 -8.41 6.76
CA TYR A 172 9.53 -8.16 5.36
C TYR A 172 10.34 -9.30 4.77
N GLY A 173 11.31 -9.86 5.52
CA GLY A 173 12.03 -11.06 5.09
C GLY A 173 11.07 -12.22 4.78
N GLY A 174 10.12 -12.49 5.68
CA GLY A 174 9.14 -13.54 5.43
C GLY A 174 8.11 -13.24 4.33
N PHE A 175 7.83 -11.96 4.09
CA PHE A 175 7.02 -11.50 2.97
C PHE A 175 7.76 -11.69 1.65
N PHE A 176 9.06 -11.39 1.56
CA PHE A 176 9.78 -11.59 0.31
C PHE A 176 10.20 -13.04 0.08
N ASP A 177 10.40 -13.84 1.13
CA ASP A 177 10.63 -15.30 1.08
C ASP A 177 9.35 -16.11 0.74
N GLN A 178 8.24 -15.45 0.42
CA GLN A 178 6.95 -16.08 0.08
C GLN A 178 6.42 -17.05 1.17
N TYR A 179 6.70 -16.81 2.45
CA TYR A 179 6.15 -17.64 3.53
C TYR A 179 4.63 -17.47 3.71
N TYR A 180 4.02 -16.52 3.02
CA TYR A 180 2.60 -16.20 3.10
C TYR A 180 1.90 -16.62 1.81
N ASN A 181 0.95 -17.56 1.94
CA ASN A 181 0.06 -17.94 0.85
C ASN A 181 -1.16 -17.03 0.90
N PHE A 182 -1.21 -16.06 -0.01
CA PHE A 182 -2.35 -15.18 -0.17
C PHE A 182 -3.39 -15.83 -1.09
N ASP A 183 -4.66 -15.67 -0.74
CA ASP A 183 -5.81 -15.92 -1.60
C ASP A 183 -6.34 -14.55 -2.03
N PHE A 184 -5.95 -14.07 -3.21
CA PHE A 184 -6.25 -12.71 -3.64
C PHE A 184 -7.68 -12.57 -4.19
N ASP A 185 -8.43 -13.66 -4.34
CA ASP A 185 -9.89 -13.58 -4.47
C ASP A 185 -10.53 -13.12 -3.14
N TYR A 186 -9.83 -13.26 -2.02
CA TYR A 186 -10.29 -12.80 -0.71
C TYR A 186 -9.89 -11.36 -0.40
N ILE A 187 -10.89 -10.51 -0.14
CA ILE A 187 -10.68 -9.07 0.11
C ILE A 187 -9.74 -8.76 1.28
N ASN A 188 -9.67 -9.63 2.29
CA ASN A 188 -8.79 -9.37 3.44
C ASN A 188 -7.31 -9.51 3.04
N ASP A 189 -7.00 -10.46 2.16
CA ASP A 189 -5.64 -10.69 1.68
C ASP A 189 -5.24 -9.57 0.72
N ARG A 190 -6.15 -9.15 -0.18
CA ARG A 190 -5.94 -7.95 -1.02
C ARG A 190 -5.77 -6.67 -0.21
N LEU A 191 -6.61 -6.42 0.80
CA LEU A 191 -6.47 -5.26 1.67
C LEU A 191 -5.15 -5.31 2.44
N PHE A 192 -4.78 -6.48 2.96
CA PHE A 192 -3.53 -6.65 3.66
C PHE A 192 -2.33 -6.33 2.77
N PHE A 193 -2.27 -6.96 1.60
CA PHE A 193 -1.21 -6.76 0.63
C PHE A 193 -1.12 -5.29 0.21
N SER A 194 -2.27 -4.67 -0.07
CA SER A 194 -2.35 -3.25 -0.44
C SER A 194 -1.75 -2.35 0.65
N ILE A 195 -2.06 -2.61 1.92
CA ILE A 195 -1.51 -1.84 3.03
C ILE A 195 0.01 -2.05 3.15
N VAL A 196 0.52 -3.28 2.96
CA VAL A 196 1.98 -3.53 2.98
C VAL A 196 2.68 -2.76 1.87
N LEU A 197 2.15 -2.78 0.64
CA LEU A 197 2.75 -2.03 -0.47
C LEU A 197 2.75 -0.53 -0.22
N LEU A 198 1.63 0.01 0.29
CA LEU A 198 1.49 1.43 0.57
C LEU A 198 2.33 1.89 1.78
N THR A 199 2.62 0.98 2.72
CA THR A 199 3.55 1.22 3.85
C THR A 199 5.01 1.07 3.44
N THR A 200 5.32 0.39 2.34
CA THR A 200 6.69 0.21 1.90
C THR A 200 7.27 1.57 1.48
N GLU A 201 8.37 1.94 2.11
CA GLU A 201 9.10 3.17 1.86
C GLU A 201 10.25 2.90 0.89
N GLU A 202 10.60 3.90 0.08
CA GLU A 202 11.80 3.80 -0.72
C GLU A 202 13.08 3.79 0.15
N PRO A 203 14.21 3.29 -0.39
CA PRO A 203 15.48 3.36 0.29
C PRO A 203 15.84 4.78 0.75
N ILE A 204 16.34 4.91 1.98
CA ILE A 204 16.61 6.22 2.59
C ILE A 204 17.57 7.07 1.76
N GLU A 205 18.54 6.44 1.11
CA GLU A 205 19.51 7.07 0.20
C GLU A 205 18.80 7.74 -0.99
N THR A 206 17.85 7.04 -1.62
CA THR A 206 17.04 7.56 -2.73
C THR A 206 16.16 8.72 -2.28
N LYS A 207 15.52 8.59 -1.12
CA LYS A 207 14.67 9.63 -0.54
C LYS A 207 15.45 10.90 -0.20
N VAL A 208 16.63 10.77 0.41
CA VAL A 208 17.52 11.90 0.72
C VAL A 208 18.04 12.55 -0.55
N LYS A 209 18.45 11.77 -1.56
CA LYS A 209 18.85 12.30 -2.86
C LYS A 209 17.74 13.12 -3.48
N ARG A 210 16.50 12.60 -3.54
CA ARG A 210 15.34 13.35 -4.05
C ARG A 210 15.09 14.64 -3.26
N TYR A 211 15.17 14.57 -1.93
CA TYR A 211 14.99 15.72 -1.05
C TYR A 211 15.99 16.85 -1.36
N ILE A 212 17.27 16.52 -1.55
CA ILE A 212 18.31 17.48 -1.88
C ILE A 212 18.10 18.05 -3.29
N THR A 213 17.82 17.20 -4.28
CA THR A 213 17.70 17.64 -5.69
C THR A 213 16.44 18.45 -5.99
N SER A 214 15.36 18.25 -5.21
CA SER A 214 14.08 18.96 -5.40
C SER A 214 14.08 20.41 -4.91
N GLY A 215 15.19 20.89 -4.33
CA GLY A 215 15.30 22.24 -3.78
C GLY A 215 14.56 22.44 -2.46
N ALA A 216 13.90 21.41 -1.92
CA ALA A 216 13.30 21.44 -0.58
C ALA A 216 14.35 21.71 0.52
N ALA A 217 15.61 21.35 0.27
CA ALA A 217 16.74 21.68 1.14
C ALA A 217 17.17 23.16 1.10
N HIS A 218 16.80 23.92 0.06
CA HIS A 218 17.24 25.30 -0.15
C HIS A 218 16.24 26.37 0.33
N ASN A 219 15.08 25.95 0.85
CA ASN A 219 14.09 26.85 1.45
C ASN A 219 14.31 27.05 2.97
N ASN A 220 15.53 26.78 3.46
CA ASN A 220 15.96 27.00 4.85
C ASN A 220 16.96 28.16 4.92
#